data_AF-A0AAJ1LCF8-F1
#
_entry.id   AF-A0AAJ1LCF8-F1
#
_cell.length_a   1.000
_cell.length_b   1.000
_cell.length_c   1.000
_cell.angle_alpha   90.00
_cell.angle_beta   90.00
_cell.angle_gamma   90.00
#
_symmetry.space_group_name_H-M   'P 1'
#
loop_
_entity.id
_entity.type
_entity.pdbx_description
1 polymer ?
#
loop_
_entity_poly.entity_id
_entity_poly.type
_entity_poly.pdbx_seq_one_letter_code
_entity_poly.pdbx_strand_id
1 'polypeptide(L)'
;MKKTTLLMVLLLSTTALFAQGYPEEMPEAKTITVLATTDIHSDIWGFSYENDSETKNTGMARAYTYIKQVREENPNNVILV
;
A
#
# COMPACT_ATOMS: atom_id res chain seq x y z
N MET A 1 -10.61 -15.40 57.83
CA MET A 1 -11.70 -14.89 56.97
C MET A 1 -11.29 -13.68 56.13
N LYS A 2 -10.72 -12.59 56.69
CA LYS A 2 -10.35 -11.39 55.90
C LYS A 2 -9.27 -11.59 54.81
N LYS A 3 -8.25 -12.42 55.07
CA LYS A 3 -7.12 -12.66 54.14
C LYS A 3 -7.50 -13.54 52.94
N THR A 4 -8.35 -14.55 53.18
CA THR A 4 -8.84 -15.46 52.13
C THR A 4 -9.82 -14.77 51.19
N THR A 5 -10.67 -13.87 51.71
CA THR A 5 -11.56 -13.04 50.89
C THR A 5 -10.77 -12.07 50.00
N LEU A 6 -9.71 -11.46 50.51
CA LEU A 6 -8.85 -10.56 49.73
C LEU A 6 -8.13 -11.29 48.58
N LEU A 7 -7.63 -12.51 48.85
CA LEU A 7 -6.98 -13.34 47.83
C LEU A 7 -7.97 -13.74 46.72
N MET A 8 -9.21 -14.08 47.09
CA MET A 8 -10.25 -14.49 46.15
C MET A 8 -10.70 -13.32 45.25
N VAL A 9 -10.79 -12.11 45.79
CA VAL A 9 -11.09 -10.89 45.01
C VAL A 9 -9.97 -10.55 44.03
N LEU A 10 -8.70 -10.73 44.44
CA LEU A 10 -7.54 -10.52 43.57
C LEU A 10 -7.48 -11.55 42.43
N LEU A 11 -7.80 -12.82 42.72
CA LEU A 11 -7.90 -13.86 41.70
C LEU A 11 -9.04 -13.56 40.71
N LEU A 12 -10.21 -13.11 41.20
CA LEU A 12 -11.34 -12.77 40.34
C LEU A 12 -11.08 -11.56 39.45
N SER A 13 -10.35 -10.55 39.94
CA SER A 13 -10.01 -9.36 39.15
C SER A 13 -8.99 -9.67 38.06
N THR A 14 -8.02 -10.55 38.31
CA THR A 14 -7.07 -10.99 37.27
C THR A 14 -7.76 -11.72 36.13
N THR A 15 -8.74 -12.58 36.41
CA THR A 15 -9.50 -13.28 35.35
C THR A 15 -10.36 -12.34 34.50
N ALA A 16 -10.83 -11.23 35.07
CA ALA A 16 -11.63 -10.24 34.33
C ALA A 16 -10.80 -9.45 33.31
N LEU A 17 -9.50 -9.25 33.55
CA LEU A 17 -8.60 -8.62 32.58
C LEU A 17 -8.30 -9.53 31.36
N PHE A 18 -8.26 -10.85 31.55
CA PHE A 18 -8.03 -11.80 30.43
C PHE A 18 -9.31 -12.14 29.65
N ALA A 19 -10.49 -11.79 30.18
CA ALA A 19 -11.78 -12.00 29.52
C ALA A 19 -12.15 -10.88 28.52
N GLN A 20 -11.43 -9.76 28.53
CA GLN A 20 -11.51 -8.79 27.45
C GLN A 20 -10.77 -9.37 26.25
N GLY A 21 -11.52 -10.08 25.39
CA GLY A 21 -11.01 -10.54 24.11
C GLY A 21 -10.31 -9.39 23.40
N TYR A 22 -9.12 -9.67 22.85
CA TYR A 22 -8.44 -8.72 21.98
C TYR A 22 -9.42 -8.31 20.88
N PRO A 23 -9.62 -7.02 20.61
CA PRO A 23 -10.33 -6.63 19.42
C PRO A 23 -9.61 -7.29 18.24
N GLU A 24 -10.30 -8.18 17.52
CA GLU A 24 -9.80 -8.64 16.23
C GLU A 24 -9.79 -7.42 15.31
N GLU A 25 -8.62 -6.79 15.18
CA GLU A 25 -8.39 -5.79 14.15
C GLU A 25 -8.62 -6.47 12.81
N MET A 26 -9.76 -6.16 12.17
CA MET A 26 -9.98 -6.61 10.81
C MET A 26 -8.84 -6.05 9.96
N PRO A 27 -8.15 -6.87 9.16
CA PRO A 27 -7.04 -6.40 8.35
C PRO A 27 -7.52 -5.25 7.47
N GLU A 28 -6.79 -4.14 7.51
CA GLU A 28 -7.10 -2.94 6.72
C GLU A 28 -7.15 -3.32 5.23
N ALA A 29 -8.19 -2.87 4.53
CA ALA A 29 -8.35 -3.17 3.12
C ALA A 29 -7.19 -2.59 2.32
N LYS A 30 -6.45 -3.46 1.61
CA LYS A 30 -5.26 -3.06 0.86
C LYS A 30 -5.61 -2.76 -0.61
N THR A 31 -5.34 -1.54 -1.06
CA THR A 31 -5.53 -1.15 -2.47
C THR A 31 -4.37 -1.60 -3.34
N ILE A 32 -4.65 -2.34 -4.41
CA ILE A 32 -3.69 -2.69 -5.47
C ILE A 32 -3.96 -1.81 -6.69
N THR A 33 -2.92 -1.17 -7.21
CA THR A 33 -2.99 -0.33 -8.41
C THR A 33 -2.38 -1.09 -9.59
N VAL A 34 -3.13 -1.22 -10.70
CA VAL A 34 -2.64 -1.84 -11.94
C VAL A 34 -2.52 -0.76 -13.00
N LEU A 35 -1.29 -0.54 -13.51
CA LEU A 35 -1.02 0.35 -14.63
C LEU A 35 -0.59 -0.48 -15.83
N ALA A 36 -1.10 -0.15 -17.01
CA ALA A 36 -0.75 -0.82 -18.25
C ALA A 36 -0.23 0.17 -19.28
N THR A 37 0.74 -0.27 -20.08
CA THR A 37 1.15 0.44 -21.31
C THR A 37 0.66 -0.31 -22.54
N THR A 38 0.42 0.42 -23.62
CA THR A 38 0.03 -0.19 -24.90
C THR A 38 0.75 0.54 -26.03
N ASP A 39 1.08 -0.19 -27.09
CA ASP A 39 1.57 0.37 -28.36
C ASP A 39 2.72 1.37 -28.22
N ILE A 40 3.70 1.06 -27.35
CA ILE A 40 4.86 1.92 -27.13
C ILE A 40 5.68 2.12 -28.41
N HIS A 41 5.63 1.18 -29.36
CA HIS A 41 6.32 1.27 -30.66
C HIS A 41 7.80 1.70 -30.56
N SER A 42 8.48 1.26 -29.50
CA SER A 42 9.86 1.65 -29.18
C SER A 42 10.10 3.16 -28.99
N ASP A 43 9.05 3.95 -28.76
CA ASP A 43 9.17 5.36 -28.38
C ASP A 43 9.59 5.49 -26.92
N ILE A 44 10.90 5.39 -26.70
CA ILE A 44 11.49 5.43 -25.36
C ILE A 44 11.69 6.89 -24.91
N TRP A 45 12.19 7.75 -25.78
CA TRP A 45 12.69 9.07 -25.40
C TRP A 45 11.69 10.21 -25.59
N GLY A 46 10.59 9.98 -26.34
CA GLY A 46 9.71 11.06 -26.75
C GLY A 46 10.39 11.98 -27.77
N PHE A 47 11.26 11.44 -28.63
CA PHE A 47 11.95 12.15 -29.70
C PHE A 47 11.43 11.69 -31.07
N SER A 48 11.10 12.63 -31.95
CA SER A 48 10.69 12.35 -33.32
C SER A 48 11.92 12.28 -34.21
N TYR A 49 12.31 11.05 -34.58
CA TYR A 49 13.44 10.83 -35.49
C TYR A 49 13.16 11.29 -36.93
N GLU A 50 11.88 11.31 -37.35
CA GLU A 50 11.47 11.81 -38.67
C GLU A 50 11.72 13.33 -38.79
N ASN A 51 11.45 14.07 -37.72
CA ASN A 51 11.49 15.53 -37.70
C ASN A 51 12.71 16.09 -36.95
N ASP A 52 13.65 15.22 -36.54
CA ASP A 52 14.83 15.55 -35.72
C ASP A 52 14.52 16.52 -34.56
N SER A 53 13.46 16.22 -33.80
CA SER A 53 12.98 17.12 -32.74
C SER A 53 12.34 16.41 -31.57
N GLU A 54 12.42 17.05 -30.40
CA GLU A 54 11.73 16.57 -29.19
C GLU A 54 10.21 16.67 -29.31
N THR A 55 9.51 15.72 -28.71
CA THR A 55 8.06 15.72 -28.60
C THR A 55 7.63 15.93 -27.14
N LYS A 56 6.50 16.61 -26.96
CA LYS A 56 5.90 16.84 -25.63
C LYS A 56 4.78 15.86 -25.27
N ASN A 57 4.41 14.99 -26.21
CA ASN A 57 3.17 14.22 -26.11
C ASN A 57 3.38 12.71 -26.05
N THR A 58 4.61 12.20 -26.22
CA THR A 58 4.89 10.75 -26.27
C THR A 58 6.12 10.37 -25.44
N GLY A 59 6.62 9.14 -25.55
CA GLY A 59 7.83 8.66 -24.87
C GLY A 59 7.63 7.96 -23.52
N MET A 60 8.19 6.75 -23.40
CA MET A 60 8.18 5.99 -22.14
C MET A 60 8.93 6.68 -21.00
N ALA A 61 9.99 7.44 -21.29
CA ALA A 61 10.70 8.22 -20.29
C ALA A 61 9.76 9.21 -19.58
N ARG A 62 8.82 9.79 -20.32
CA ARG A 62 7.77 10.65 -19.77
C ARG A 62 6.70 9.84 -19.04
N ALA A 63 6.18 8.77 -19.64
CA ALA A 63 5.18 7.92 -18.97
C ALA A 63 5.69 7.37 -17.61
N TYR A 64 6.99 7.08 -17.53
CA TYR A 64 7.62 6.60 -16.31
C TYR A 64 7.61 7.62 -15.17
N THR A 65 7.56 8.93 -15.44
CA THR A 65 7.46 9.93 -14.36
C THR A 65 6.14 9.80 -13.60
N TYR A 66 5.05 9.54 -14.32
CA TYR A 66 3.75 9.26 -13.73
C TYR A 66 3.74 7.91 -13.00
N ILE A 67 4.31 6.86 -13.59
CA ILE A 67 4.45 5.55 -12.92
C ILE A 67 5.19 5.69 -11.59
N LYS A 68 6.27 6.49 -11.57
CA LYS A 68 7.04 6.76 -10.35
C LYS A 68 6.18 7.47 -9.30
N GLN A 69 5.42 8.49 -9.69
CA GLN A 69 4.50 9.17 -8.78
C GLN A 69 3.48 8.19 -8.16
N VAL A 70 2.85 7.34 -8.97
CA VAL A 70 1.86 6.36 -8.47
C VAL A 70 2.49 5.34 -7.51
N ARG A 71 3.75 4.96 -7.74
CA ARG A 71 4.50 4.08 -6.81
C ARG A 71 4.84 4.76 -5.49
N GLU A 72 5.08 6.07 -5.50
CA GLU A 72 5.27 6.86 -4.28
C GLU A 72 3.96 7.02 -3.49
N GLU A 73 2.83 7.16 -4.20
CA GLU A 73 1.48 7.23 -3.61
C GLU A 73 0.99 5.90 -3.04
N ASN A 74 1.34 4.76 -3.67
CA ASN A 74 0.96 3.42 -3.19
C ASN A 74 2.15 2.44 -3.11
N PRO A 75 3.04 2.59 -2.11
CA PRO A 75 4.27 1.82 -2.02
C PRO A 75 4.02 0.30 -1.97
N ASN A 76 4.80 -0.45 -2.76
CA ASN A 76 4.78 -1.91 -2.85
C ASN A 76 3.47 -2.54 -3.37
N ASN A 77 2.52 -1.75 -3.86
CA ASN A 77 1.20 -2.23 -4.29
C ASN A 77 0.84 -1.85 -5.74
N VAL A 78 1.85 -1.51 -6.55
CA VAL A 78 1.68 -1.18 -7.97
C VAL A 78 2.19 -2.31 -8.84
N ILE A 79 1.32 -2.80 -9.74
CA ILE A 79 1.65 -3.77 -10.78
C ILE A 79 1.73 -3.04 -12.12
N LEU A 80 2.77 -3.31 -12.90
CA LEU A 80 2.91 -2.81 -14.27
C LEU A 80 2.65 -3.94 -15.26
N VAL A 81 1.88 -3.64 -16.30
CA VAL A 81 1.48 -4.56 -17.38
C VAL A 81 1.90 -4.02 -18.74
#